data_AF-A0A1E5QLM3-F1
#
_entry.id   AF-A0A1E5QLM3-F1
#
_cell.length_a   1.000
_cell.length_b   1.000
_cell.length_c   1.000
_cell.angle_alpha   90.00
_cell.angle_beta   90.00
_cell.angle_gamma   90.00
#
_symmetry.space_group_name_H-M   'P 1'
#
loop_
_entity.id
_entity.type
_entity.pdbx_description
1 polymer ?
#
loop_
_entity_poly.entity_id
_entity_poly.type
_entity_poly.pdbx_seq_one_letter_code
_entity_poly.pdbx_strand_id
1 'polypeptide(L)'
;MDESKQNSRSPFSVPQFLKEIENILVAETQGKITPWVSGIRVSHLFKKKHGISPDTVAKCLGYENGFKHFLQINQSFSLYNTLIPHNFYIAFFSAVFPGWQVSQDFTTQYRIKRAWKVDGRLYRMLKLENAKEVQFSPPPQVSEYDVDWLSTLSAKDERNRPTQVSPKKEYKPVLESKIESVDDLVKTITEILKELTGDRVQEWVEISVLSKKFYDYYQQPIRGVVRQVYKGGKLIDILKSCMHLEIQESNQVSQVCLKMLID
;
A
#
# COMPACT_ATOMS: atom_id res chain seq x y z
N MET A 1 -48.34 9.86 6.38
CA MET A 1 -47.60 8.72 5.79
C MET A 1 -46.66 8.23 6.88
N ASP A 2 -47.11 7.24 7.65
CA ASP A 2 -46.27 6.58 8.65
C ASP A 2 -45.28 5.68 7.92
N GLU A 3 -44.03 6.14 7.81
CA GLU A 3 -42.91 5.27 7.49
C GLU A 3 -42.79 4.26 8.63
N SER A 4 -43.39 3.11 8.40
CA SER A 4 -43.33 1.95 9.27
C SER A 4 -41.86 1.63 9.48
N LYS A 5 -41.32 1.98 10.65
CA LYS A 5 -40.01 1.56 11.15
C LYS A 5 -40.02 0.04 11.25
N GLN A 6 -39.81 -0.64 10.12
CA GLN A 6 -39.53 -2.06 10.11
C GLN A 6 -38.23 -2.22 10.89
N ASN A 7 -38.35 -2.72 12.12
CA ASN A 7 -37.25 -3.19 12.94
C ASN A 7 -36.59 -4.36 12.20
N SER A 8 -35.70 -4.03 11.27
CA SER A 8 -34.88 -4.98 10.55
C SER A 8 -33.88 -5.57 11.54
N ARG A 9 -34.28 -6.67 12.17
CA ARG A 9 -33.36 -7.48 12.97
C ARG A 9 -32.18 -7.88 12.09
N SER A 10 -30.97 -7.60 12.57
CA SER A 10 -29.73 -8.03 11.92
C SER A 10 -29.76 -9.53 11.68
N PRO A 11 -29.38 -10.02 10.48
CA PRO A 11 -29.24 -11.45 10.22
C PRO A 11 -28.06 -12.09 10.96
N PHE A 12 -27.19 -11.28 11.56
CA PHE A 12 -26.03 -11.72 12.34
C PHE A 12 -26.12 -11.25 13.78
N SER A 13 -25.65 -12.08 14.71
CA SER A 13 -25.16 -11.63 16.02
C SER A 13 -23.74 -11.04 15.91
N VAL A 14 -23.31 -10.26 16.91
CA VAL A 14 -21.95 -9.69 16.96
C VAL A 14 -20.86 -10.77 16.80
N PRO A 15 -20.88 -11.91 17.53
CA PRO A 15 -19.85 -12.93 17.39
C PRO A 15 -19.83 -13.60 16.01
N GLN A 16 -20.99 -13.84 15.41
CA GLN A 16 -21.08 -14.41 14.05
C GLN A 16 -20.52 -13.44 13.02
N PHE A 17 -20.87 -12.15 13.12
CA PHE A 17 -20.35 -11.14 12.22
C PHE A 17 -18.83 -11.01 12.33
N LEU A 18 -18.30 -10.96 13.56
CA LEU A 18 -16.87 -10.94 13.81
C LEU A 18 -16.18 -12.15 13.18
N LYS A 19 -16.70 -13.36 13.43
CA LYS A 19 -16.11 -14.59 12.90
C LYS A 19 -16.08 -14.63 11.37
N GLU A 20 -17.10 -14.13 10.72
CA GLU A 20 -17.13 -14.03 9.26
C GLU A 20 -16.07 -13.08 8.69
N ILE A 21 -15.84 -11.94 9.36
CA ILE A 21 -14.77 -11.01 8.97
C ILE A 21 -13.39 -11.66 9.16
N GLU A 22 -13.17 -12.38 10.26
CA GLU A 22 -11.93 -13.13 10.49
C GLU A 22 -11.68 -14.15 9.37
N ASN A 23 -12.69 -14.95 9.02
CA ASN A 23 -12.58 -15.97 7.98
C ASN A 23 -12.21 -15.35 6.62
N ILE A 24 -12.82 -14.21 6.26
CA ILE A 24 -12.48 -13.48 5.03
C ILE A 24 -11.02 -13.01 5.04
N LEU A 25 -10.55 -12.44 6.16
CA LEU A 25 -9.19 -11.94 6.28
C LEU A 25 -8.15 -13.05 6.25
N VAL A 26 -8.39 -14.17 6.95
CA VAL A 26 -7.52 -15.36 6.91
C VAL A 26 -7.42 -15.89 5.48
N ALA A 27 -8.55 -16.10 4.80
CA ALA A 27 -8.57 -16.59 3.43
C ALA A 27 -7.85 -15.63 2.45
N GLU A 28 -8.03 -14.32 2.61
CA GLU A 28 -7.37 -13.33 1.73
C GLU A 28 -5.89 -13.12 2.04
N THR A 29 -5.39 -13.49 3.22
CA THR A 29 -3.98 -13.31 3.59
C THR A 29 -3.17 -14.61 3.50
N GLN A 30 -3.83 -15.76 3.37
CA GLN A 30 -3.17 -17.05 3.22
C GLN A 30 -2.22 -17.04 2.01
N GLY A 31 -0.94 -17.34 2.26
CA GLY A 31 0.11 -17.37 1.23
C GLY A 31 0.59 -16.00 0.75
N LYS A 32 0.08 -14.89 1.30
CA LYS A 32 0.54 -13.53 0.96
C LYS A 32 1.61 -13.06 1.96
N ILE A 33 2.58 -12.31 1.43
CA ILE A 33 3.64 -11.68 2.25
C ILE A 33 3.05 -10.58 3.15
N THR A 34 1.95 -9.94 2.73
CA THR A 34 1.35 -8.82 3.45
C THR A 34 0.06 -9.25 4.16
N PRO A 35 -0.09 -8.95 5.47
CA PRO A 35 -1.30 -9.27 6.22
C PRO A 35 -2.44 -8.25 6.02
N TRP A 36 -2.23 -7.23 5.17
CA TRP A 36 -3.13 -6.09 5.02
C TRP A 36 -4.11 -6.30 3.87
N VAL A 37 -5.40 -6.26 4.18
CA VAL A 37 -6.50 -6.33 3.20
C VAL A 37 -7.25 -5.01 3.22
N SER A 38 -7.57 -4.44 2.05
CA SER A 38 -8.33 -3.18 2.01
C SER A 38 -9.77 -3.38 2.50
N GLY A 39 -10.31 -2.39 3.21
CA GLY A 39 -11.68 -2.41 3.71
C GLY A 39 -12.72 -2.52 2.59
N ILE A 40 -12.43 -1.93 1.41
CA ILE A 40 -13.25 -2.08 0.20
C ILE A 40 -13.28 -3.54 -0.26
N ARG A 41 -12.12 -4.22 -0.27
CA ARG A 41 -12.03 -5.63 -0.67
C ARG A 41 -12.81 -6.53 0.28
N VAL A 42 -12.62 -6.36 1.60
CA VAL A 42 -13.38 -7.11 2.61
C VAL A 42 -14.89 -6.87 2.46
N SER A 43 -15.30 -5.61 2.25
CA SER A 43 -16.71 -5.27 2.05
C SER A 43 -17.32 -5.90 0.81
N HIS A 44 -16.57 -5.92 -0.29
CA HIS A 44 -16.99 -6.57 -1.52
C HIS A 44 -17.14 -8.10 -1.34
N LEU A 45 -16.17 -8.76 -0.71
CA LEU A 45 -16.21 -10.20 -0.46
C LEU A 45 -17.36 -10.58 0.47
N PHE A 46 -17.56 -9.83 1.55
CA PHE A 46 -18.66 -10.05 2.48
C PHE A 46 -20.02 -9.89 1.78
N LYS A 47 -20.19 -8.82 1.00
CA LYS A 47 -21.41 -8.58 0.21
C LYS A 47 -21.64 -9.67 -0.83
N LYS A 48 -20.58 -10.14 -1.50
CA LYS A 48 -20.67 -11.24 -2.46
C LYS A 48 -21.16 -12.54 -1.80
N LYS A 49 -20.67 -12.84 -0.59
CA LYS A 49 -21.01 -14.06 0.15
C LYS A 49 -22.42 -14.03 0.75
N HIS A 50 -22.84 -12.89 1.29
CA HIS A 50 -24.07 -12.80 2.10
C HIS A 50 -25.18 -11.92 1.48
N GLY A 51 -24.93 -11.27 0.34
CA GLY A 51 -25.89 -10.36 -0.30
C GLY A 51 -26.08 -9.00 0.39
N ILE A 52 -25.52 -8.81 1.59
CA ILE A 52 -25.64 -7.59 2.41
C ILE A 52 -24.27 -6.98 2.68
N SER A 53 -24.19 -5.64 2.73
CA SER A 53 -22.91 -4.97 3.04
C SER A 53 -22.57 -5.09 4.52
N PRO A 54 -21.29 -5.22 4.90
CA PRO A 54 -20.91 -5.26 6.32
C PRO A 54 -21.23 -3.94 7.04
N ASP A 55 -21.33 -2.82 6.31
CA ASP A 55 -21.73 -1.53 6.87
C ASP A 55 -23.19 -1.55 7.34
N THR A 56 -24.07 -2.14 6.54
CA THR A 56 -25.48 -2.36 6.89
C THR A 56 -25.59 -3.27 8.10
N VAL A 57 -24.84 -4.39 8.13
CA VAL A 57 -24.84 -5.32 9.26
C VAL A 57 -24.34 -4.62 10.54
N ALA A 58 -23.23 -3.88 10.47
CA ALA A 58 -22.72 -3.13 11.62
C ALA A 58 -23.73 -2.11 12.16
N LYS A 59 -24.42 -1.36 11.29
CA LYS A 59 -25.48 -0.43 11.71
C LYS A 59 -26.65 -1.14 12.38
N CYS A 60 -27.12 -2.26 11.83
CA CYS A 60 -28.17 -3.08 12.45
C CYS A 60 -27.75 -3.67 13.80
N LEU A 61 -26.43 -3.82 14.05
CA LEU A 61 -25.86 -4.25 15.33
C LEU A 61 -25.62 -3.09 16.31
N GLY A 62 -26.01 -1.85 15.98
CA GLY A 62 -25.87 -0.68 16.86
C GLY A 62 -24.57 0.13 16.67
N TYR A 63 -23.76 -0.18 15.66
CA TYR A 63 -22.57 0.58 15.33
C TYR A 63 -22.92 1.68 14.32
N GLU A 64 -23.35 2.86 14.81
CA GLU A 64 -23.87 3.96 13.98
C GLU A 64 -22.94 4.40 12.85
N ASN A 65 -21.63 4.43 13.14
CA ASN A 65 -20.56 4.81 12.20
C ASN A 65 -20.14 3.66 11.27
N GLY A 66 -20.91 2.57 11.21
CA GLY A 66 -20.78 1.50 10.23
C GLY A 66 -19.62 0.53 10.46
N PHE A 67 -19.19 -0.11 9.38
CA PHE A 67 -18.26 -1.25 9.44
C PHE A 67 -16.90 -0.87 10.02
N LYS A 68 -16.39 0.32 9.66
CA LYS A 68 -15.09 0.79 10.16
C LYS A 68 -15.11 0.99 11.68
N HIS A 69 -16.19 1.54 12.22
CA HIS A 69 -16.35 1.75 13.65
C HIS A 69 -16.47 0.43 14.41
N PHE A 70 -17.21 -0.53 13.85
CA PHE A 70 -17.23 -1.90 14.36
C PHE A 70 -15.80 -2.45 14.49
N LEU A 71 -14.97 -2.35 13.45
CA LEU A 71 -13.58 -2.83 13.52
C LEU A 71 -12.71 -2.05 14.52
N GLN A 72 -12.97 -0.75 14.73
CA GLN A 72 -12.21 0.07 15.68
C GLN A 72 -12.44 -0.33 17.13
N ILE A 73 -13.66 -0.77 17.46
CA ILE A 73 -14.04 -1.22 18.80
C ILE A 73 -13.52 -2.64 19.08
N ASN A 74 -13.41 -3.48 18.05
CA ASN A 74 -12.96 -4.87 18.19
C ASN A 74 -11.43 -4.97 18.14
N GLN A 75 -10.82 -5.31 19.28
CA GLN A 75 -9.36 -5.41 19.45
C GLN A 75 -8.70 -6.50 18.59
N SER A 76 -9.47 -7.44 18.02
CA SER A 76 -8.97 -8.48 17.13
C SER A 76 -8.38 -7.94 15.81
N PHE A 77 -8.64 -6.67 15.48
CA PHE A 77 -8.23 -6.07 14.21
C PHE A 77 -7.28 -4.88 14.41
N SER A 78 -6.28 -4.81 13.52
CA SER A 78 -5.45 -3.63 13.33
C SER A 78 -5.96 -2.83 12.13
N LEU A 79 -6.05 -1.51 12.27
CA LEU A 79 -6.54 -0.61 11.22
C LEU A 79 -5.47 0.38 10.79
N TYR A 80 -5.24 0.43 9.48
CA TYR A 80 -4.42 1.44 8.83
C TYR A 80 -5.31 2.41 8.04
N ASN A 81 -5.43 3.64 8.56
CA ASN A 81 -6.21 4.69 7.91
C ASN A 81 -5.37 5.37 6.81
N THR A 82 -5.97 5.59 5.64
CA THR A 82 -5.36 6.43 4.61
C THR A 82 -5.87 7.88 4.70
N LEU A 83 -5.33 8.77 3.86
CA LEU A 83 -5.83 10.14 3.71
C LEU A 83 -7.23 10.18 3.08
N ILE A 84 -7.64 9.12 2.38
CA ILE A 84 -8.98 9.00 1.80
C ILE A 84 -9.89 8.36 2.87
N PRO A 85 -10.93 9.05 3.39
CA PRO A 85 -11.70 8.60 4.55
C PRO A 85 -12.28 7.18 4.45
N HIS A 86 -12.68 6.79 3.23
CA HIS A 86 -13.29 5.49 2.92
C HIS A 86 -12.28 4.40 2.55
N ASN A 87 -11.00 4.76 2.39
CA ASN A 87 -9.95 3.80 2.10
C ASN A 87 -9.13 3.56 3.37
N PHE A 88 -9.16 2.32 3.84
CA PHE A 88 -8.40 1.85 4.99
C PHE A 88 -8.03 0.39 4.77
N TYR A 89 -7.02 -0.07 5.51
CA TYR A 89 -6.57 -1.46 5.47
C TYR A 89 -6.76 -2.10 6.83
N ILE A 90 -7.05 -3.40 6.81
CA ILE A 90 -7.38 -4.22 7.95
C ILE A 90 -6.36 -5.36 8.00
N ALA A 91 -5.83 -5.64 9.18
CA ALA A 91 -5.06 -6.85 9.45
C ALA A 91 -5.68 -7.57 10.64
N PHE A 92 -5.80 -8.89 10.54
CA PHE A 92 -6.29 -9.73 11.64
C PHE A 92 -5.10 -10.19 12.49
N PHE A 93 -5.09 -9.86 13.78
CA PHE A 93 -3.90 -10.02 14.63
C PHE A 93 -3.37 -11.46 14.66
N SER A 94 -4.24 -12.45 14.81
CA SER A 94 -3.81 -13.85 14.89
C SER A 94 -3.34 -14.41 13.53
N ALA A 95 -3.76 -13.82 12.41
CA ALA A 95 -3.20 -14.15 11.10
C ALA A 95 -1.78 -13.56 10.92
N VAL A 96 -1.50 -12.40 11.52
CA VAL A 96 -0.16 -11.80 11.49
C VAL A 96 0.78 -12.50 12.46
N PHE A 97 0.26 -12.95 13.60
CA PHE A 97 1.03 -13.54 14.69
C PHE A 97 0.34 -14.81 15.20
N PRO A 98 0.51 -15.95 14.51
CA PRO A 98 -0.03 -17.21 14.97
C PRO A 98 0.55 -17.56 16.35
N GLY A 99 -0.33 -17.92 17.29
CA GLY A 99 0.05 -18.21 18.68
C GLY A 99 0.01 -17.01 19.62
N TRP A 100 -0.29 -15.80 19.14
CA TRP A 100 -0.50 -14.66 20.04
C TRP A 100 -1.93 -14.63 20.57
N GLN A 101 -2.09 -14.76 21.88
CA GLN A 101 -3.33 -14.39 22.55
C GLN A 101 -3.17 -12.96 23.08
N VAL A 102 -4.03 -12.05 22.59
CA VAL A 102 -4.14 -10.70 23.14
C VAL A 102 -4.73 -10.86 24.54
N SER A 103 -3.98 -10.52 25.59
CA SER A 103 -4.58 -10.47 26.94
C SER A 103 -5.62 -9.35 26.96
N GLN A 104 -6.72 -9.57 27.68
CA GLN A 104 -7.89 -8.67 27.69
C GLN A 104 -7.56 -7.22 28.12
N ASP A 105 -6.39 -6.99 28.71
CA ASP A 105 -5.96 -5.68 29.21
C ASP A 105 -5.31 -4.76 28.15
N PHE A 106 -5.16 -5.19 26.89
CA PHE A 106 -4.54 -4.36 25.86
C PHE A 106 -5.54 -3.46 25.12
N THR A 107 -5.65 -2.21 25.55
CA THR A 107 -6.38 -1.16 24.83
C THR A 107 -5.56 -0.41 23.77
N THR A 108 -4.33 -0.86 23.46
CA THR A 108 -3.46 -0.13 22.52
C THR A 108 -3.98 -0.27 21.10
N GLN A 109 -4.81 0.68 20.67
CA GLN A 109 -5.24 0.80 19.28
C GLN A 109 -4.04 1.28 18.45
N TYR A 110 -3.34 0.33 17.81
CA TYR A 110 -2.18 0.62 17.00
C TYR A 110 -2.57 1.39 15.73
N ARG A 111 -2.47 2.72 15.78
CA ARG A 111 -2.62 3.58 14.60
C ARG A 111 -1.30 3.59 13.83
N ILE A 112 -1.14 2.61 12.95
CA ILE A 112 0.05 2.52 12.09
C ILE A 112 0.04 3.71 11.12
N LYS A 113 1.12 4.49 11.10
CA LYS A 113 1.21 5.70 10.26
C LYS A 113 1.60 5.40 8.80
N ARG A 114 2.15 4.22 8.49
CA ARG A 114 2.47 3.78 7.11
C ARG A 114 2.31 2.27 6.97
N ALA A 115 1.56 1.79 5.98
CA ALA A 115 1.23 0.36 5.81
C ALA A 115 2.45 -0.56 5.64
N TRP A 116 3.49 -0.09 4.95
CA TRP A 116 4.73 -0.84 4.78
C TRP A 116 5.67 -0.76 5.99
N LYS A 117 5.32 0.05 7.01
CA LYS A 117 6.13 0.20 8.24
C LYS A 117 5.80 -0.81 9.34
N VAL A 118 5.09 -1.88 9.01
CA VAL A 118 4.96 -3.04 9.90
C VAL A 118 6.21 -3.91 9.77
N ASP A 119 7.36 -3.28 9.95
CA ASP A 119 8.66 -3.93 10.05
C ASP A 119 8.70 -4.66 11.40
N GLY A 120 9.70 -5.52 11.60
CA GLY A 120 9.99 -6.21 12.87
C GLY A 120 10.09 -5.30 14.12
N ARG A 121 9.97 -3.98 13.99
CA ARG A 121 9.73 -3.03 15.09
C ARG A 121 8.37 -3.21 15.76
N LEU A 122 7.29 -3.46 15.03
CA LEU A 122 5.99 -3.73 15.67
C LEU A 122 6.07 -5.03 16.49
N TYR A 123 6.76 -6.04 15.96
CA TYR A 123 7.07 -7.28 16.66
C TYR A 123 7.88 -7.05 17.93
N ARG A 124 8.92 -6.20 17.90
CA ARG A 124 9.68 -5.83 19.10
C ARG A 124 8.83 -5.05 20.11
N MET A 125 7.97 -4.13 19.66
CA MET A 125 7.09 -3.37 20.55
C MET A 125 6.07 -4.28 21.26
N LEU A 126 5.41 -5.16 20.52
CA LEU A 126 4.47 -6.11 21.09
C LEU A 126 5.16 -7.09 22.07
N LYS A 127 6.42 -7.49 21.80
CA LYS A 127 7.25 -8.26 22.77
C LYS A 127 7.61 -7.46 24.03
N LEU A 128 7.91 -6.16 23.90
CA LEU A 128 8.26 -5.29 25.01
C LEU A 128 7.08 -4.98 25.93
N GLU A 129 5.85 -5.07 25.42
CA GLU A 129 4.64 -4.80 26.19
C GLU A 129 4.14 -6.01 27.02
N ASN A 130 4.95 -7.06 27.23
CA ASN A 130 4.62 -8.29 27.99
C ASN A 130 3.58 -9.22 27.35
N ALA A 131 3.32 -9.09 26.04
CA ALA A 131 2.46 -10.03 25.37
C ALA A 131 3.16 -11.40 25.27
N LYS A 132 2.60 -12.42 25.95
CA LYS A 132 3.22 -13.75 26.05
C LYS A 132 3.10 -14.49 24.72
N GLU A 133 4.25 -14.89 24.18
CA GLU A 133 4.33 -15.83 23.06
C GLU A 133 3.88 -17.21 23.59
N VAL A 134 2.71 -17.68 23.19
CA VAL A 134 2.27 -19.04 23.55
C VAL A 134 3.07 -20.00 22.69
N GLN A 135 3.93 -20.81 23.30
CA GLN A 135 4.65 -21.86 22.58
C GLN A 135 3.63 -22.84 21.99
N PHE A 136 3.53 -22.83 20.66
CA PHE A 136 2.81 -23.86 19.94
C PHE A 136 3.74 -25.05 19.71
N SER A 137 3.26 -26.23 20.05
CA SER A 137 3.72 -27.46 19.41
C SER A 137 3.34 -27.37 17.93
N PRO A 138 4.22 -27.77 16.99
CA PRO A 138 3.85 -27.83 15.58
C PRO A 138 2.57 -28.65 15.43
N PRO A 139 1.63 -28.23 14.56
CA PRO A 139 0.41 -29.01 14.33
C PRO A 139 0.80 -30.43 13.95
N PRO A 140 0.09 -31.46 14.45
CA PRO A 140 0.33 -32.83 14.03
C PRO A 140 0.27 -32.87 12.50
N GLN A 141 1.29 -33.46 11.89
CA GLN A 141 1.34 -33.63 10.45
C GLN A 141 0.04 -34.31 10.03
N VAL A 142 -0.82 -33.56 9.34
CA VAL A 142 -2.05 -34.07 8.78
C VAL A 142 -1.61 -35.05 7.70
N SER A 143 -1.93 -36.33 7.94
CA SER A 143 -1.65 -37.41 7.00
C SER A 143 -2.28 -37.09 5.65
N GLU A 144 -1.44 -37.23 4.64
CA GLU A 144 -1.70 -37.16 3.22
C GLU A 144 -2.86 -38.08 2.80
N TYR A 145 -4.11 -37.57 2.80
CA TYR A 145 -5.22 -38.15 2.03
C TYR A 145 -6.23 -37.06 1.60
N ASP A 146 -6.37 -36.94 0.28
CA ASP A 146 -7.50 -36.48 -0.54
C ASP A 146 -8.35 -35.28 -0.14
N VAL A 147 -8.12 -34.13 -0.80
CA VAL A 147 -9.23 -33.31 -1.34
C VAL A 147 -8.80 -32.60 -2.64
N ASP A 148 -9.32 -33.11 -3.76
CA ASP A 148 -9.25 -32.55 -5.11
C ASP A 148 -10.13 -31.28 -5.24
N TRP A 149 -9.55 -30.10 -4.98
CA TRP A 149 -10.22 -28.80 -5.20
C TRP A 149 -9.51 -27.89 -6.23
N LEU A 150 -8.33 -28.26 -6.73
CA LEU A 150 -7.54 -27.40 -7.62
C LEU A 150 -7.82 -27.55 -9.13
N SER A 151 -8.74 -28.44 -9.50
CA SER A 151 -9.01 -28.75 -10.92
C SER A 151 -9.96 -27.78 -11.64
N THR A 152 -10.39 -26.65 -11.02
CA THR A 152 -11.43 -25.76 -11.59
C THR A 152 -10.99 -24.32 -11.89
N LEU A 153 -9.69 -23.99 -11.93
CA LEU A 153 -9.23 -22.64 -12.33
C LEU A 153 -8.30 -22.58 -13.54
N SER A 154 -8.16 -23.68 -14.30
CA SER A 154 -7.41 -23.69 -15.55
C SER A 154 -8.33 -23.51 -16.77
N ALA A 155 -8.72 -22.27 -17.06
CA ALA A 155 -9.01 -21.81 -18.43
C ALA A 155 -9.34 -20.31 -18.47
N LYS A 156 -8.74 -19.61 -19.45
CA LYS A 156 -9.00 -18.24 -19.95
C LYS A 156 -8.13 -17.13 -19.33
N ASP A 157 -7.11 -16.65 -20.05
CA ASP A 157 -7.24 -15.78 -21.23
C ASP A 157 -5.84 -15.19 -21.53
N GLU A 158 -5.02 -15.95 -22.26
CA GLU A 158 -3.66 -15.58 -22.62
C GLU A 158 -3.68 -14.70 -23.86
N ARG A 159 -4.04 -13.43 -23.68
CA ARG A 159 -3.89 -12.41 -24.73
C ARG A 159 -2.42 -11.99 -24.82
N ASN A 160 -1.71 -12.71 -25.67
CA ASN A 160 -0.46 -12.34 -26.31
C ASN A 160 -0.47 -10.85 -26.73
N ARG A 161 0.26 -10.02 -25.99
CA ARG A 161 0.71 -8.71 -26.46
C ARG A 161 2.21 -8.83 -26.69
N PRO A 162 2.72 -8.76 -27.93
CA PRO A 162 4.15 -8.78 -28.17
C PRO A 162 4.73 -7.53 -27.53
N THR A 163 5.43 -7.72 -26.40
CA THR A 163 6.32 -6.69 -25.87
C THR A 163 7.48 -6.63 -26.84
N GLN A 164 7.50 -5.63 -27.72
CA GLN A 164 8.70 -5.30 -28.48
C GLN A 164 9.81 -5.02 -27.46
N VAL A 165 10.67 -6.01 -27.25
CA VAL A 165 11.89 -5.85 -26.46
C VAL A 165 12.84 -5.06 -27.34
N SER A 166 12.78 -3.73 -27.24
CA SER A 166 13.79 -2.89 -27.84
C SER A 166 15.17 -3.33 -27.32
N PRO A 167 16.20 -3.39 -28.17
CA PRO A 167 17.53 -3.83 -27.75
C PRO A 167 17.98 -2.99 -26.55
N LYS A 168 18.26 -3.66 -25.43
CA LYS A 168 18.86 -3.04 -24.24
C LYS A 168 20.19 -2.44 -24.69
N LYS A 169 20.22 -1.13 -24.91
CA LYS A 169 21.47 -0.40 -25.06
C LYS A 169 22.24 -0.60 -23.78
N GLU A 170 23.41 -1.22 -23.88
CA GLU A 170 24.33 -1.41 -22.78
C GLU A 170 24.87 -0.02 -22.43
N TYR A 171 24.25 0.63 -21.44
CA TYR A 171 24.66 1.95 -21.00
C TYR A 171 25.97 1.82 -20.26
N LYS A 172 27.05 2.36 -20.83
CA LYS A 172 28.25 2.66 -20.06
C LYS A 172 27.86 3.70 -19.02
N PRO A 173 27.89 3.39 -17.72
CA PRO A 173 27.58 4.38 -16.71
C PRO A 173 28.63 5.49 -16.80
N VAL A 174 28.17 6.72 -17.00
CA VAL A 174 29.01 7.93 -16.89
C VAL A 174 29.29 8.10 -15.39
N LEU A 175 30.25 7.34 -14.89
CA LEU A 175 30.47 7.11 -13.44
C LEU A 175 31.31 8.19 -12.76
N GLU A 176 31.74 9.24 -13.46
CA GLU A 176 32.82 10.10 -12.96
C GLU A 176 32.40 11.51 -12.53
N SER A 177 31.20 12.00 -12.87
CA SER A 177 30.76 13.31 -12.42
C SER A 177 30.13 13.25 -11.02
N LYS A 178 30.98 13.50 -10.01
CA LYS A 178 30.53 13.74 -8.64
C LYS A 178 29.67 15.01 -8.61
N ILE A 179 28.44 14.90 -8.12
CA ILE A 179 27.51 16.03 -8.00
C ILE A 179 27.82 16.76 -6.69
N GLU A 180 28.47 17.92 -6.77
CA GLU A 180 28.95 18.66 -5.59
C GLU A 180 28.13 19.92 -5.30
N SER A 181 27.39 20.42 -6.29
CA SER A 181 26.58 21.64 -6.19
C SER A 181 25.12 21.44 -6.62
N VAL A 182 24.28 22.43 -6.33
CA VAL A 182 22.89 22.48 -6.83
C VAL A 182 22.89 22.61 -8.35
N ASP A 183 23.80 23.38 -8.92
CA ASP A 183 23.90 23.59 -10.38
C ASP A 183 24.28 22.29 -11.10
N ASP A 184 25.19 21.49 -10.53
CA ASP A 184 25.53 20.17 -11.06
C ASP A 184 24.30 19.25 -11.06
N LEU A 185 23.54 19.25 -9.96
CA LEU A 185 22.32 18.45 -9.86
C LEU A 185 21.29 18.88 -10.91
N VAL A 186 21.10 20.19 -11.10
CA VAL A 186 20.17 20.74 -12.09
C VAL A 186 20.61 20.38 -13.50
N LYS A 187 21.91 20.48 -13.80
CA LYS A 187 22.48 20.09 -15.09
C LYS A 187 22.26 18.60 -15.36
N THR A 188 22.58 17.74 -14.41
CA THR A 188 22.35 16.29 -14.50
C THR A 188 20.87 15.97 -14.74
N ILE A 189 19.95 16.58 -13.98
CA ILE A 189 18.51 16.37 -14.17
C ILE A 189 18.07 16.82 -15.57
N THR A 190 18.60 17.95 -16.04
CA THR A 190 18.32 18.49 -17.38
C THR A 190 18.79 17.52 -18.47
N GLU A 191 19.96 16.92 -18.33
CA GLU A 191 20.48 15.90 -19.25
C GLU A 191 19.62 14.64 -19.26
N ILE A 192 19.21 14.14 -18.09
CA ILE A 192 18.30 13.00 -18.00
C ILE A 192 16.94 13.29 -18.64
N LEU A 193 16.40 14.50 -18.42
CA LEU A 193 15.14 14.90 -19.05
C LEU A 193 15.27 14.96 -20.57
N LYS A 194 16.33 15.56 -21.10
CA LYS A 194 16.60 15.58 -22.55
C LYS A 194 16.67 14.17 -23.14
N GLU A 195 17.26 13.22 -22.42
CA GLU A 195 17.31 11.83 -22.87
C GLU A 195 15.94 11.15 -22.83
N LEU A 196 15.15 11.38 -21.77
CA LEU A 196 13.82 10.78 -21.61
C LEU A 196 12.80 11.33 -22.61
N THR A 197 12.90 12.61 -22.98
CA THR A 197 11.97 13.27 -23.91
C THR A 197 12.46 13.26 -25.35
N GLY A 198 13.76 13.03 -25.59
CA GLY A 198 14.37 13.20 -26.90
C GLY A 198 14.17 14.63 -27.43
N ASP A 199 13.82 14.76 -28.71
CA ASP A 199 13.55 16.04 -29.36
C ASP A 199 12.16 16.62 -29.05
N ARG A 200 11.35 15.94 -28.24
CA ARG A 200 9.99 16.38 -27.91
C ARG A 200 10.03 17.37 -26.77
N VAL A 201 10.00 18.65 -27.13
CA VAL A 201 9.88 19.71 -26.14
C VAL A 201 8.50 19.65 -25.48
N GLN A 202 8.41 19.98 -24.19
CA GLN A 202 7.19 19.96 -23.37
C GLN A 202 6.60 18.57 -23.05
N GLU A 203 7.32 17.48 -23.29
CA GLU A 203 6.88 16.17 -22.79
C GLU A 203 7.06 16.09 -21.25
N TRP A 204 5.98 15.75 -20.56
CA TRP A 204 5.94 15.67 -19.11
C TRP A 204 6.48 14.32 -18.60
N VAL A 205 7.51 14.38 -17.77
CA VAL A 205 8.14 13.21 -17.15
C VAL A 205 7.76 13.14 -15.68
N GLU A 206 7.23 12.00 -15.23
CA GLU A 206 6.98 11.81 -13.79
C GLU A 206 8.29 11.84 -12.98
N ILE A 207 8.25 12.47 -11.79
CA ILE A 207 9.42 12.49 -10.88
C ILE A 207 9.86 11.07 -10.50
N SER A 208 8.95 10.10 -10.48
CA SER A 208 9.22 8.67 -10.25
C SER A 208 10.16 8.09 -11.32
N VAL A 209 9.88 8.36 -12.60
CA VAL A 209 10.67 7.93 -13.77
C VAL A 209 12.02 8.62 -13.78
N LEU A 210 12.05 9.94 -13.55
CA LEU A 210 13.28 10.70 -13.40
C LEU A 210 14.17 10.14 -12.29
N SER A 211 13.59 9.87 -11.11
CA SER A 211 14.32 9.33 -9.95
C SER A 211 14.90 7.95 -10.22
N LYS A 212 14.16 7.10 -10.96
CA LYS A 212 14.63 5.78 -11.37
C LYS A 212 15.82 5.91 -12.33
N LYS A 213 15.68 6.71 -13.39
CA LYS A 213 16.73 6.92 -14.39
C LYS A 213 17.98 7.55 -13.76
N PHE A 214 17.81 8.46 -12.81
CA PHE A 214 18.91 9.01 -12.00
C PHE A 214 19.63 7.93 -11.20
N TYR A 215 18.88 7.04 -10.54
CA TYR A 215 19.48 5.93 -9.79
C TYR A 215 20.24 4.98 -10.72
N ASP A 216 19.70 4.69 -11.90
CA ASP A 216 20.36 3.82 -12.88
C ASP A 216 21.73 4.40 -13.29
N TYR A 217 21.86 5.73 -13.43
CA TYR A 217 23.12 6.40 -13.77
C TYR A 217 24.11 6.51 -12.62
N TYR A 218 23.65 6.99 -11.47
CA TYR A 218 24.52 7.41 -10.38
C TYR A 218 24.62 6.39 -9.24
N GLN A 219 23.83 5.31 -9.31
CA GLN A 219 23.71 4.28 -8.26
C GLN A 219 23.41 4.86 -6.88
N GLN A 220 22.76 6.02 -6.86
CA GLN A 220 22.42 6.77 -5.65
C GLN A 220 21.01 7.36 -5.78
N PRO A 221 20.21 7.35 -4.71
CA PRO A 221 18.89 7.96 -4.75
C PRO A 221 19.04 9.48 -4.87
N ILE A 222 18.32 10.10 -5.81
CA ILE A 222 18.32 11.56 -6.03
C ILE A 222 18.06 12.35 -4.73
N ARG A 223 17.23 11.82 -3.83
CA ARG A 223 16.95 12.41 -2.52
C ARG A 223 18.19 12.48 -1.61
N GLY A 224 19.08 11.51 -1.71
CA GLY A 224 20.36 11.51 -1.01
C GLY A 224 21.23 12.67 -1.47
N VAL A 225 21.37 12.80 -2.80
CA VAL A 225 22.14 13.88 -3.44
C VAL A 225 21.55 15.25 -3.12
N VAL A 226 20.23 15.43 -3.24
CA VAL A 226 19.54 16.68 -2.85
C VAL A 226 19.87 17.11 -1.42
N ARG A 227 19.92 16.17 -0.47
CA ARG A 227 20.24 16.50 0.94
C ARG A 227 21.70 16.90 1.13
N GLN A 228 22.61 16.40 0.28
CA GLN A 228 24.03 16.76 0.33
C GLN A 228 24.24 18.17 -0.20
N VAL A 229 23.65 18.49 -1.37
CA VAL A 229 23.89 19.77 -2.05
C VAL A 229 22.91 20.90 -1.63
N TYR A 230 21.73 20.56 -1.11
CA TYR A 230 20.69 21.52 -0.72
C TYR A 230 20.11 21.18 0.66
N LYS A 231 20.80 21.66 1.70
CA LYS A 231 20.49 21.34 3.10
C LYS A 231 19.07 21.78 3.48
N GLY A 232 18.20 20.80 3.76
CA GLY A 232 16.84 21.03 4.27
C GLY A 232 15.76 21.21 3.20
N GLY A 233 16.12 21.30 1.92
CA GLY A 233 15.13 21.45 0.85
C GLY A 233 14.62 20.14 0.26
N LYS A 234 13.59 20.25 -0.58
CA LYS A 234 13.05 19.14 -1.36
C LYS A 234 13.46 19.28 -2.82
N LEU A 235 13.52 18.15 -3.54
CA LEU A 235 13.79 18.13 -4.98
C LEU A 235 12.84 19.07 -5.74
N ILE A 236 11.55 19.06 -5.39
CA ILE A 236 10.53 19.92 -6.00
C ILE A 236 10.88 21.41 -5.86
N ASP A 237 11.47 21.81 -4.73
CA ASP A 237 11.81 23.22 -4.50
C ASP A 237 12.97 23.66 -5.42
N ILE A 238 13.97 22.79 -5.60
CA ILE A 238 15.08 23.02 -6.54
C ILE A 238 14.53 23.12 -7.97
N LEU A 239 13.73 22.15 -8.39
CA LEU A 239 13.15 22.12 -9.73
C LEU A 239 12.28 23.35 -10.02
N LYS A 240 11.54 23.87 -9.03
CA LYS A 240 10.73 25.11 -9.17
C LYS A 240 11.59 26.36 -9.28
N SER A 241 12.80 26.35 -8.71
CA SER A 241 13.72 27.49 -8.80
C SER A 241 14.44 27.57 -10.15
N CYS A 242 14.43 26.49 -10.95
CA CYS A 242 15.06 26.46 -12.27
C CYS A 242 14.17 27.13 -13.33
N MET A 243 14.68 28.19 -13.97
CA MET A 243 13.92 28.93 -14.98
C MET A 243 13.58 28.12 -16.24
N HIS A 244 14.41 27.14 -16.60
CA HIS A 244 14.22 26.29 -17.78
C HIS A 244 13.41 25.01 -17.50
N LEU A 245 12.87 24.84 -16.29
CA LEU A 245 12.03 23.70 -15.92
C LEU A 245 10.61 24.15 -15.56
N GLU A 246 9.65 23.28 -15.81
CA GLU A 246 8.28 23.42 -15.33
C GLU A 246 7.87 22.20 -14.52
N ILE A 247 7.09 22.42 -13.47
CA ILE A 247 6.51 21.35 -12.67
C ILE A 247 5.00 21.50 -12.65
N GLN A 248 4.30 20.39 -12.84
CA GLN A 248 2.86 20.30 -12.62
C GLN A 248 2.52 19.12 -11.69
N GLU A 249 1.35 19.18 -11.07
CA GLU A 249 0.77 18.05 -10.34
C GLU A 249 -0.46 17.56 -11.13
N SER A 250 -0.38 16.33 -11.65
CA SER A 250 -1.47 15.68 -12.38
C SER A 250 -1.79 14.35 -11.71
N ASN A 251 -3.07 14.11 -11.38
CA ASN A 251 -3.53 12.87 -10.76
C ASN A 251 -2.75 12.46 -9.48
N GLN A 252 -2.41 13.44 -8.62
CA GLN A 252 -1.59 13.22 -7.41
C GLN A 252 -0.13 12.80 -7.69
N VAL A 253 0.33 12.95 -8.93
CA VAL A 253 1.71 12.69 -9.34
C VAL A 253 2.35 13.99 -9.80
N SER A 254 3.54 14.29 -9.26
CA SER A 254 4.34 15.41 -9.72
C SER A 254 5.08 15.03 -11.00
N GLN A 255 4.98 15.90 -12.01
CA GLN A 255 5.64 15.76 -13.30
C GLN A 255 6.51 16.99 -13.57
N VAL A 256 7.57 16.82 -14.34
CA VAL A 256 8.51 17.89 -14.73
C VAL A 256 8.74 17.84 -16.24
N CYS A 257 8.89 19.00 -16.88
CA CYS A 257 9.27 19.10 -18.28
C CYS A 257 10.29 20.24 -18.49
N LEU A 258 10.94 20.23 -19.66
CA LEU A 258 11.83 21.30 -20.11
C LEU A 258 11.00 22.41 -20.76
N LYS A 259 11.20 23.65 -20.32
CA LYS A 259 10.61 24.83 -20.96
C LYS A 259 11.39 25.21 -22.22
N MET A 260 10.66 25.62 -23.26
CA MET A 260 11.24 26.31 -24.40
C MET A 260 11.79 27.65 -23.91
N LEU A 261 13.09 27.90 -24.08
CA LEU A 261 13.60 29.27 -24.03
C LEU A 261 13.14 29.95 -25.31
N ILE A 262 12.26 30.95 -25.16
CA ILE A 262 11.93 31.86 -26.26
C ILE A 262 13.06 32.90 -26.22
N ASP A 263 14.02 32.76 -27.14
CA ASP A 263 15.08 33.75 -27.38
C ASP A 263 14.50 35.01 -28.05
#